data_AF-A0Q1N8-F1
#
_entry.id   AF-A0Q1N8-F1
#
_cell.length_a   1.000
_cell.length_b   1.000
_cell.length_c   1.000
_cell.angle_alpha   90.00
_cell.angle_beta   90.00
_cell.angle_gamma   90.00
#
_symmetry.space_group_name_H-M   'P 1'
#
loop_
_entity.id
_entity.type
_entity.pdbx_description
1 polymer ?
#
loop_
_entity_poly.entity_id
_entity_poly.type
_entity_poly.pdbx_seq_one_letter_code
_entity_poly.pdbx_strand_id
1 'polypeptide(L)' 'MIKLANIKNEIKENIGVISESSKGWTKELNLITWNDK' A
#
# COMPACT_ATOMS: atom_id res chain seq x y z
N MET A 1 23.94 4.92 -15.16
CA MET A 1 22.85 5.44 -14.31
C MET A 1 21.74 4.41 -14.26
N ILE A 2 21.41 3.87 -13.08
CA ILE A 2 20.27 2.94 -12.91
C ILE A 2 19.03 3.81 -12.71
N LYS A 3 18.07 3.72 -13.63
CA LYS A 3 16.80 4.45 -13.55
C LYS A 3 15.84 3.59 -12.74
N LEU A 4 15.69 3.85 -11.43
CA LEU A 4 14.58 3.29 -10.68
C LEU A 4 13.29 3.96 -11.16
N ALA A 5 12.30 3.16 -11.55
CA ALA A 5 10.96 3.68 -11.79
C ALA A 5 10.39 4.13 -10.44
N ASN A 6 10.20 5.43 -10.26
CA ASN A 6 9.53 5.97 -9.09
C ASN A 6 8.04 5.59 -9.17
N ILE A 7 7.68 4.47 -8.54
CA ILE A 7 6.28 4.08 -8.37
C ILE A 7 5.74 4.88 -7.17
N LYS A 8 4.78 5.77 -7.44
CA LYS A 8 4.04 6.50 -6.41
C LYS A 8 2.69 5.82 -6.16
N ASN A 9 2.29 5.74 -4.91
CA ASN A 9 0.93 5.35 -4.53
C ASN A 9 0.38 6.31 -3.49
N GLU A 10 -0.95 6.43 -3.48
CA GLU A 10 -1.71 7.13 -2.46
C GLU A 10 -2.87 6.23 -2.02
N ILE A 11 -3.10 6.14 -0.71
CA ILE A 11 -4.26 5.42 -0.17
C ILE A 11 -5.48 6.31 -0.33
N LYS A 12 -6.40 5.91 -1.19
CA LYS A 12 -7.67 6.60 -1.41
C LYS A 12 -8.70 6.24 -0.34
N GLU A 13 -8.72 4.97 0.08
CA GLU A 13 -9.63 4.48 1.12
C GLU A 13 -9.01 3.28 1.85
N ASN A 14 -9.12 3.27 3.18
CA ASN A 14 -8.79 2.10 4.00
C ASN A 14 -10.04 1.27 4.19
N ILE A 15 -10.03 0.03 3.68
CA ILE A 15 -11.18 -0.88 3.80
C ILE A 15 -11.09 -1.65 5.12
N GLY A 16 -9.88 -2.00 5.54
CA GLY A 16 -9.61 -2.50 6.89
C GLY A 16 -8.49 -3.52 6.98
N VAL A 17 -8.31 -4.04 8.19
CA VAL A 17 -7.29 -5.04 8.52
C VAL A 17 -7.80 -6.45 8.23
N ILE A 18 -7.04 -7.20 7.43
CA ILE A 18 -7.32 -8.60 7.12
C ILE A 18 -6.75 -9.52 8.21
N SER A 19 -5.56 -9.21 8.74
CA SER A 19 -4.94 -10.01 9.80
C SER A 19 -3.82 -9.25 10.49
N GLU A 20 -3.61 -9.54 11.77
CA GLU A 20 -2.43 -9.15 12.52
C GLU A 20 -1.58 -10.38 12.85
N SER A 21 -0.27 -10.26 12.68
CA SER A 21 0.68 -11.29 13.09
C SER A 21 1.11 -11.10 14.54
N SER A 22 1.55 -12.18 15.18
CA SER A 22 2.14 -12.15 16.53
C SER A 22 3.41 -11.30 16.65
N LYS A 23 3.98 -10.85 15.52
CA LYS A 23 5.15 -9.97 15.46
C LYS A 23 4.79 -8.51 15.14
N GLY A 24 3.51 -8.14 15.22
CA GLY A 24 3.03 -6.77 15.04
C GLY A 24 2.86 -6.32 13.59
N TRP A 25 3.02 -7.22 12.60
CA TRP A 25 2.70 -6.89 11.21
C TRP A 25 1.20 -6.98 10.95
N THR A 26 0.67 -5.95 10.29
CA THR A 26 -0.73 -5.85 9.87
C THR A 26 -0.83 -6.03 8.36
N LYS A 27 -1.76 -6.88 7.92
CA LYS A 27 -2.17 -6.96 6.51
C LYS A 27 -3.44 -6.18 6.34
N GLU A 28 -3.48 -5.28 5.37
CA GLU A 28 -4.61 -4.39 5.14
C GLU A 28 -5.12 -4.52 3.70
N LEU A 29 -6.44 -4.36 3.55
CA LEU A 29 -7.06 -4.11 2.26
C LEU A 29 -7.28 -2.59 2.13
N ASN A 30 -6.69 -2.01 1.10
CA ASN A 30 -6.75 -0.58 0.81
C ASN A 30 -7.12 -0.38 -0.67
N LEU A 31 -7.96 0.61 -0.95
CA LEU A 31 -8.11 1.15 -2.30
C LEU A 31 -7.03 2.20 -2.51
N ILE A 32 -6.20 2.00 -3.53
CA ILE A 32 -5.04 2.86 -3.79
C ILE A 32 -5.04 3.35 -5.24
N THR A 33 -4.58 4.58 -5.41
CA THR A 33 -4.30 5.21 -6.71
C THR A 33 -2.82 5.03 -7.00
N TRP A 34 -2.45 4.73 -8.24
CA TRP A 34 -1.05 4.51 -8.63
C TRP A 34 -0.62 5.55 -9.67
N ASN A 35 0.46 6.27 -9.40
CA ASN A 35 1.02 7.27 -10.32
C ASN A 35 -0.06 8.23 -10.87
N ASP A 36 -0.90 8.74 -9.98
CA ASP A 36 -1.99 9.67 -10.27
C ASP A 36 -3.11 9.09 -11.19
N LYS A 37 -3.25 7.75 -11.25
CA LYS A 37 -4.29 7.01 -11.99
C LYS A 37 -5.11 6.06 -11.12
#